data_AF-A0A2H0YFW6-F1
#
_entry.id   AF-A0A2H0YFW6-F1
#
_cell.length_a   1.000
_cell.length_b   1.000
_cell.length_c   1.000
_cell.angle_alpha   90.00
_cell.angle_beta   90.00
_cell.angle_gamma   90.00
#
_symmetry.space_group_name_H-M   'P 1'
#
loop_
_entity.id
_entity.type
_entity.pdbx_description
1 polymer ?
#
loop_
_entity_poly.entity_id
_entity_poly.type
_entity_poly.pdbx_seq_one_letter_code
_entity_poly.pdbx_strand_id
1 'polypeptide(L)'
;DDESHYLKVLCDEIFGRKNFVNNVIWEKKYSPQNDAKWLSDSHDHILVYAKNKDIWRPNLLPRTAEMDSRYKNPDNDPRGPWKPSGLDVKTYSAVYDYPITTPSGRVVNPPGSSCWRLSKERFKEYVDDNRIWFGANGNSVPAIKRFLSEVKQGSVAKTIWFRGEVGDNQEAKKETLSFNADDVFATPKPERLLQRILALATNEGDWLLDSFLGSGTTAAVAQKMNRTWIGIELGDHCDTHCLPRLQKVCDGTDQGGISEAAAWKGGGGFKYYELAPSLLNQDEHGNWVISKEYNADMLAAAMAKQEGFTYSPSQGVYWKQGYSTEKDFIFTTTNFLTVKQLDRIHEEMGEDEHLLVCCRKFSAPCRNRYPNIQVKKIPQMLMGRCEFGREDYSLNIVNLTDLQTAPEFIPPGPEEKPVKPKVKVNPGQGALF
;
A
#
# COMPACT_ATOMS: atom_id res chain seq x y z
N ASP A 1 22.75 4.87 -3.82
CA ASP A 1 23.09 5.91 -4.82
C ASP A 1 23.01 5.35 -6.24
N ASP A 2 23.61 4.20 -6.51
CA ASP A 2 23.63 3.46 -7.79
C ASP A 2 22.41 3.70 -8.71
N GLU A 3 21.21 3.34 -8.25
CA GLU A 3 19.99 3.40 -9.08
C GLU A 3 19.02 4.52 -8.71
N SER A 4 19.38 5.37 -7.73
CA SER A 4 18.43 6.34 -7.17
C SER A 4 17.95 7.39 -8.18
N HIS A 5 18.86 7.86 -9.04
CA HIS A 5 18.54 8.85 -10.06
C HIS A 5 17.79 8.22 -11.25
N TYR A 6 18.15 7.00 -11.64
CA TYR A 6 17.45 6.28 -12.72
C TYR A 6 16.03 5.90 -12.29
N LEU A 7 15.86 5.38 -11.07
CA LEU A 7 14.56 5.13 -10.48
C LEU A 7 13.72 6.41 -10.40
N LYS A 8 14.33 7.55 -10.01
CA LYS A 8 13.65 8.84 -9.97
C LYS A 8 13.09 9.24 -11.33
N VAL A 9 13.86 9.05 -12.41
CA VAL A 9 13.43 9.35 -13.78
C VAL A 9 12.31 8.42 -14.21
N LEU A 10 12.43 7.11 -13.95
CA LEU A 10 11.38 6.15 -14.26
C LEU A 10 10.06 6.47 -13.52
N CYS A 11 10.14 6.81 -12.23
CA CYS A 11 8.97 7.23 -11.46
C CYS A 11 8.37 8.55 -11.95
N ASP A 12 9.15 9.48 -12.49
CA ASP A 12 8.63 10.71 -13.09
C ASP A 12 7.78 10.43 -14.34
N GLU A 13 8.16 9.43 -15.13
CA GLU A 13 7.42 8.98 -16.29
C GLU A 13 6.10 8.29 -15.88
N ILE A 14 6.16 7.37 -14.92
CA ILE A 14 5.00 6.58 -14.47
C ILE A 14 3.99 7.42 -13.67
N PHE A 15 4.46 8.20 -12.69
CA PHE A 15 3.59 8.93 -11.76
C PHE A 15 3.38 10.41 -12.15
N GLY A 16 4.15 10.89 -13.13
CA GLY A 16 4.20 12.29 -13.54
C GLY A 16 5.11 13.12 -12.64
N ARG A 17 6.05 13.87 -13.23
CA ARG A 17 7.01 14.73 -12.51
C ARG A 17 6.37 15.71 -11.51
N LYS A 18 5.18 16.24 -11.83
CA LYS A 18 4.44 17.15 -10.93
C LYS A 18 4.03 16.51 -9.60
N ASN A 19 3.92 15.18 -9.57
CA ASN A 19 3.49 14.40 -8.42
C ASN A 19 4.65 13.95 -7.51
N PHE A 20 5.90 14.24 -7.90
CA PHE A 20 7.04 14.06 -7.02
C PHE A 20 6.92 14.98 -5.80
N VAL A 21 6.91 14.40 -4.61
CA VAL A 21 6.77 15.14 -3.34
C VAL A 21 8.13 15.62 -2.89
N ASN A 22 9.06 14.70 -2.60
CA ASN A 22 10.40 15.02 -2.12
C ASN A 22 11.34 13.80 -2.15
N ASN A 23 12.64 14.06 -1.98
CA ASN A 23 13.65 13.04 -1.68
C ASN A 23 14.05 13.16 -0.20
N VAL A 24 13.88 12.07 0.54
CA VAL A 24 14.32 11.97 1.93
C VAL A 24 15.67 11.27 1.99
N ILE A 25 16.60 11.86 2.72
CA ILE A 25 17.92 11.33 3.01
C ILE A 25 17.87 10.64 4.37
N TRP A 26 18.12 9.34 4.39
CA TRP A 26 18.19 8.55 5.63
C TRP A 26 19.65 8.21 5.96
N GLU A 27 20.12 8.64 7.12
CA GLU A 27 21.45 8.27 7.63
C GLU A 27 21.46 6.81 8.11
N LYS A 28 22.07 5.93 7.32
CA LYS A 28 22.01 4.47 7.49
C LYS A 28 23.19 3.86 8.27
N LYS A 29 24.22 4.65 8.60
CA LYS A 29 25.44 4.17 9.29
C LYS A 29 25.79 5.04 10.50
N TYR A 30 26.30 4.38 11.56
CA TYR A 30 26.76 5.04 12.80
C TYR A 30 28.04 5.87 12.60
N SER A 31 29.05 5.30 11.93
CA SER A 31 30.38 5.89 11.82
C SER A 31 30.85 5.97 10.37
N PRO A 32 31.72 6.95 10.07
CA PRO A 32 32.48 6.94 8.84
C PRO A 32 33.23 5.62 8.63
N GLN A 33 33.33 5.20 7.37
CA GLN A 33 34.08 4.05 6.93
C GLN A 33 35.52 4.49 6.64
N ASN A 34 36.46 4.11 7.51
CA ASN A 34 37.86 4.57 7.44
C ASN A 34 38.61 4.00 6.22
N ASP A 35 38.09 2.94 5.61
CA ASP A 35 38.56 2.30 4.39
C ASP A 35 37.94 2.89 3.12
N ALA A 36 37.08 3.91 3.24
CA ALA A 36 36.49 4.57 2.09
C ALA A 36 37.58 5.24 1.22
N LYS A 37 37.67 4.81 -0.05
CA LYS A 37 38.60 5.39 -1.02
C LYS A 37 38.31 6.85 -1.36
N TRP A 38 37.04 7.23 -1.35
CA TRP A 38 36.56 8.57 -1.75
C TRP A 38 35.92 9.28 -0.56
N LEU A 39 34.61 9.10 -0.39
CA LEU A 39 33.83 9.58 0.74
C LEU A 39 33.17 8.37 1.40
N SER A 40 33.04 8.44 2.72
CA SER A 40 32.30 7.42 3.45
C SER A 40 30.80 7.53 3.15
N ASP A 41 30.27 6.58 2.39
CA ASP A 41 28.83 6.44 2.20
C ASP A 41 28.15 6.17 3.56
N SER A 42 27.17 7.00 3.88
CA SER A 42 26.46 7.05 5.16
C SER A 42 24.95 7.20 5.02
N HIS A 43 24.40 7.29 3.80
CA HIS A 43 22.97 7.54 3.61
C HIS A 43 22.35 6.78 2.45
N ASP A 44 21.02 6.66 2.49
CA ASP A 44 20.19 6.18 1.39
C ASP A 44 19.09 7.20 1.06
N HIS A 45 18.46 7.00 -0.11
CA HIS A 45 17.39 7.84 -0.63
C HIS A 45 16.02 7.16 -0.49
N ILE A 46 15.02 7.93 -0.07
CA ILE A 46 13.62 7.53 -0.06
C ILE A 46 12.87 8.53 -0.93
N LEU A 47 12.48 8.09 -2.11
CA LEU A 47 11.74 8.91 -3.06
C LEU A 47 10.25 8.87 -2.73
N VAL A 48 9.65 10.05 -2.51
CA VAL A 48 8.23 10.16 -2.16
C VAL A 48 7.44 10.71 -3.34
N TYR A 49 6.45 9.95 -3.78
CA TYR A 49 5.48 10.33 -4.80
C TYR A 49 4.07 10.27 -4.22
N ALA A 50 3.20 11.16 -4.69
CA ALA A 50 1.78 11.13 -4.38
C ALA A 50 0.99 10.93 -5.67
N LYS A 51 -0.05 10.09 -5.66
CA LYS A 51 -0.95 9.95 -6.83
C LYS A 51 -1.51 11.30 -7.29
N ASN A 52 -1.85 12.16 -6.34
CA ASN A 52 -2.19 13.56 -6.57
C ASN A 52 -1.57 14.42 -5.46
N LYS A 53 -0.49 15.13 -5.80
CA LYS A 53 0.25 16.00 -4.87
C LYS A 53 -0.55 17.22 -4.39
N ASP A 54 -1.53 17.68 -5.16
CA ASP A 54 -2.32 18.85 -4.77
C ASP A 54 -3.24 18.55 -3.59
N ILE A 55 -3.70 17.30 -3.49
CA ILE A 55 -4.61 16.82 -2.44
C ILE A 55 -3.83 16.23 -1.25
N TRP A 56 -2.87 15.35 -1.52
CA TRP A 56 -2.20 14.61 -0.46
C TRP A 56 -1.26 15.50 0.35
N ARG A 57 -1.27 15.35 1.67
CA ARG A 57 -0.33 15.99 2.59
C ARG A 57 0.17 14.94 3.59
N PRO A 58 1.45 14.97 3.97
CA PRO A 58 1.93 14.11 5.04
C PRO A 58 1.29 14.52 6.36
N ASN A 59 1.06 13.53 7.21
CA ASN A 59 0.68 13.74 8.60
C ASN A 59 1.77 14.51 9.36
N LEU A 60 1.37 15.21 10.42
CA LEU A 60 2.33 15.85 11.32
C LEU A 60 2.91 14.83 12.28
N LEU A 61 4.21 14.92 12.55
CA LEU A 61 4.86 14.11 13.55
C LEU A 61 4.54 14.64 14.95
N PRO A 62 4.45 13.79 15.98
CA PRO A 62 4.35 14.24 17.36
C PRO A 62 5.45 15.25 17.73
N ARG A 63 5.14 16.15 18.64
CA ARG A 63 6.13 17.10 19.17
C ARG A 63 7.06 16.37 20.13
N THR A 64 8.33 16.75 20.15
CA THR A 64 9.30 16.19 21.10
C THR A 64 9.35 17.02 22.39
N ALA A 65 9.78 16.40 23.49
CA ALA A 65 9.96 17.09 24.76
C ALA A 65 10.93 18.29 24.64
N GLU A 66 11.94 18.19 23.79
CA GLU A 66 12.89 19.28 23.50
C GLU A 66 12.27 20.44 22.73
N MET A 67 11.21 20.19 21.94
CA MET A 67 10.47 21.27 21.29
C MET A 67 9.63 22.03 22.32
N ASP A 68 9.02 21.31 23.25
CA ASP A 68 8.12 21.87 24.27
C ASP A 68 8.90 22.54 25.40
N SER A 69 10.09 22.04 25.74
CA SER A 69 10.96 22.64 26.77
C SER A 69 11.40 24.07 26.46
N ARG A 70 11.33 24.50 25.19
CA ARG A 70 11.62 25.86 24.72
C ARG A 70 10.53 26.88 25.10
N TYR A 71 9.34 26.42 25.47
CA TYR A 71 8.26 27.28 25.94
C TYR A 71 8.38 27.44 27.45
N LYS A 72 8.35 28.68 27.93
CA LYS A 72 8.50 29.06 29.35
C LYS A 72 7.40 30.06 29.71
N ASN A 73 7.14 30.24 31.00
CA ASN A 73 6.17 31.24 31.46
C ASN A 73 6.83 32.22 32.45
N PRO A 74 7.79 33.04 32.00
CA PRO A 74 8.58 33.90 32.90
C PRO A 74 7.77 35.04 33.53
N ASP A 75 6.62 35.36 32.97
CA ASP A 75 5.74 36.47 33.38
C ASP A 75 4.40 36.00 33.95
N ASN A 76 4.28 34.70 34.26
CA ASN A 76 3.08 34.08 34.85
C ASN A 76 1.79 34.37 34.06
N ASP A 77 1.87 34.39 32.72
CA ASP A 77 0.70 34.55 31.87
C ASP A 77 -0.30 33.37 32.09
N PRO A 78 -1.60 33.63 32.31
CA PRO A 78 -2.60 32.61 32.60
C PRO A 78 -2.81 31.60 31.46
N ARG A 79 -2.40 31.94 30.23
CA ARG A 79 -2.47 31.03 29.06
C ARG A 79 -1.36 29.96 29.05
N GLY A 80 -0.43 30.04 30.00
CA GLY A 80 0.62 29.05 30.21
C GLY A 80 1.92 29.34 29.42
N PRO A 81 2.79 28.32 29.25
CA PRO A 81 4.09 28.50 28.62
C PRO A 81 4.02 29.06 27.20
N TRP A 82 4.90 30.01 26.90
CA TRP A 82 5.05 30.65 25.60
C TRP A 82 6.52 30.79 25.21
N LYS A 83 6.80 31.15 23.96
CA LYS A 83 8.14 31.56 23.53
C LYS A 83 8.09 32.88 22.78
N PRO A 84 9.14 33.73 22.88
CA PRO A 84 9.20 34.96 22.12
C PRO A 84 9.38 34.66 20.63
N SER A 85 8.61 35.36 19.79
CA SER A 85 8.73 35.36 18.34
C SER A 85 8.96 36.79 17.87
N GLY A 86 9.86 36.97 16.90
CA GLY A 86 10.11 38.29 16.31
C GLY A 86 8.84 38.97 15.82
N LEU A 87 8.76 40.28 16.00
CA LEU A 87 7.68 41.14 15.51
C LEU A 87 7.96 41.66 14.09
N ASP A 88 9.17 41.52 13.57
CA ASP A 88 9.59 42.00 12.25
C ASP A 88 9.28 41.01 11.11
N VAL A 89 9.16 41.56 9.90
CA VAL A 89 9.03 40.81 8.66
C VAL A 89 9.82 41.49 7.54
N LYS A 90 10.42 40.69 6.65
CA LYS A 90 11.25 41.21 5.54
C LYS A 90 10.45 41.81 4.39
N THR A 91 9.17 41.47 4.25
CA THR A 91 8.29 42.06 3.24
C THR A 91 7.92 43.47 3.68
N TYR A 92 8.67 44.45 3.19
CA TYR A 92 8.53 45.84 3.61
C TYR A 92 7.16 46.42 3.25
N SER A 93 6.60 47.17 4.19
CA SER A 93 5.43 48.01 4.01
C SER A 93 5.59 49.28 4.85
N ALA A 94 5.56 50.44 4.20
CA ALA A 94 5.71 51.73 4.88
C ALA A 94 4.61 51.96 5.95
N VAL A 95 3.43 51.37 5.77
CA VAL A 95 2.32 51.46 6.74
C VAL A 95 2.65 50.73 8.05
N TYR A 96 3.54 49.74 8.02
CA TYR A 96 3.97 48.98 9.19
C TYR A 96 5.36 49.41 9.71
N ASP A 97 5.88 50.52 9.19
CA ASP A 97 7.13 51.12 9.60
C ASP A 97 6.84 52.31 10.52
N TYR A 98 6.68 52.02 11.81
CA TYR A 98 6.34 53.02 12.83
C TYR A 98 7.11 52.78 14.13
N PRO A 99 7.41 53.84 14.90
CA PRO A 99 8.11 53.69 16.18
C PRO A 99 7.21 53.04 17.23
N ILE A 100 7.79 52.14 18.03
CA ILE A 100 7.17 51.56 19.21
C ILE A 100 7.88 52.09 20.45
N THR A 101 7.12 52.59 21.43
CA THR A 101 7.65 52.98 22.74
C THR A 101 7.47 51.80 23.70
N THR A 102 8.55 51.34 24.32
CA THR A 102 8.54 50.26 25.32
C THR A 102 8.07 50.80 26.69
N PRO A 103 7.68 49.92 27.64
CA PRO A 103 7.34 50.33 29.01
C PRO A 103 8.43 51.13 29.73
N SER A 104 9.71 50.90 29.41
CA SER A 104 10.84 51.69 29.93
C SER A 104 10.96 53.11 29.34
N GLY A 105 10.11 53.48 28.37
CA GLY A 105 10.18 54.75 27.64
C GLY A 105 11.15 54.74 26.44
N ARG A 106 11.82 53.62 26.16
CA ARG A 106 12.72 53.49 25.00
C ARG A 106 11.90 53.41 23.71
N VAL A 107 12.31 54.15 22.68
CA VAL A 107 11.72 54.06 21.34
C VAL A 107 12.51 53.06 20.49
N VAL A 108 11.80 52.16 19.82
CA VAL A 108 12.36 51.09 18.98
C VAL A 108 11.72 51.16 17.60
N ASN A 109 12.55 51.11 16.56
CA ASN A 109 12.15 51.03 15.15
C ASN A 109 12.41 49.62 14.58
N PRO A 110 11.74 49.22 13.49
CA PRO A 110 12.06 47.98 12.79
C PRO A 110 13.55 47.94 12.38
N PRO A 111 14.22 46.77 12.42
CA PRO A 111 15.61 46.66 12.02
C PRO A 111 15.80 46.73 10.50
N GLY A 112 16.73 47.58 10.03
CA GLY A 112 17.19 47.61 8.64
C GLY A 112 16.06 47.88 7.62
N SER A 113 15.93 47.00 6.62
CA SER A 113 14.90 47.08 5.57
C SER A 113 13.61 46.28 5.89
N SER A 114 13.39 45.95 7.16
CA SER A 114 12.17 45.27 7.61
C SER A 114 11.10 46.27 8.06
N CYS A 115 9.87 45.79 8.23
CA CYS A 115 8.82 46.51 8.93
C CYS A 115 8.20 45.61 10.00
N TRP A 116 7.31 46.14 10.84
CA TRP A 116 6.58 45.30 11.78
C TRP A 116 5.58 44.40 11.07
N ARG A 117 5.24 43.28 11.72
CA ARG A 117 4.22 42.31 11.26
C ARG A 117 2.80 42.81 11.50
N LEU A 118 2.62 43.72 12.46
CA LEU A 118 1.32 44.21 12.91
C LEU A 118 1.16 45.69 12.53
N SER A 119 -0.06 46.10 12.16
CA SER A 119 -0.40 47.52 12.12
C SER A 119 -0.32 48.13 13.52
N LYS A 120 -0.27 49.46 13.61
CA LYS A 120 -0.19 50.16 14.90
C LYS A 120 -1.40 49.84 15.80
N GLU A 121 -2.57 49.72 15.20
CA GLU A 121 -3.83 49.38 15.88
C GLU A 121 -3.79 47.95 16.40
N ARG A 122 -3.39 47.00 15.54
CA ARG A 122 -3.25 45.58 15.91
C ARG A 122 -2.16 45.36 16.95
N PHE A 123 -1.07 46.12 16.88
CA PHE A 123 -0.04 46.08 17.92
C PHE A 123 -0.61 46.50 19.28
N LYS A 124 -1.42 47.56 19.32
CA LYS A 124 -2.11 47.98 20.55
C LYS A 124 -3.05 46.88 21.07
N GLU A 125 -3.87 46.28 20.21
CA GLU A 125 -4.72 45.13 20.60
C GLU A 125 -3.89 44.00 21.24
N TYR A 126 -2.72 43.69 20.67
CA TYR A 126 -1.83 42.66 21.20
C TYR A 126 -1.18 43.06 22.52
N VAL A 127 -0.87 44.34 22.73
CA VAL A 127 -0.38 44.84 24.02
C VAL A 127 -1.47 44.72 25.08
N ASP A 128 -2.69 45.14 24.75
CA ASP A 128 -3.85 45.10 25.65
C ASP A 128 -4.23 43.66 26.03
N ASP A 129 -4.10 42.71 25.09
CA ASP A 129 -4.27 41.25 25.33
C ASP A 129 -3.01 40.58 25.91
N ASN A 130 -2.02 41.35 26.38
CA ASN A 130 -0.78 40.84 26.97
C ASN A 130 -0.05 39.81 26.07
N ARG A 131 -0.12 39.96 24.74
CA ARG A 131 0.54 39.11 23.72
C ARG A 131 1.90 39.64 23.30
N ILE A 132 2.28 40.83 23.76
CA ILE A 132 3.60 41.41 23.50
C ILE A 132 4.49 41.27 24.73
N TRP A 133 5.69 40.77 24.51
CA TRP A 133 6.74 40.68 25.50
C TRP A 133 7.81 41.75 25.26
N PHE A 134 8.08 42.56 26.29
CA PHE A 134 9.08 43.64 26.24
C PHE A 134 10.38 43.29 26.98
N GLY A 135 10.64 42.01 27.23
CA GLY A 135 11.76 41.58 28.09
C GLY A 135 11.45 41.72 29.58
N ALA A 136 12.26 41.07 30.42
CA ALA A 136 12.03 41.04 31.87
C ALA A 136 11.99 42.44 32.51
N ASN A 137 12.72 43.40 31.93
CA ASN A 137 12.82 44.77 32.42
C ASN A 137 11.98 45.77 31.58
N GLY A 138 11.13 45.29 30.67
CA GLY A 138 10.31 46.15 29.82
C GLY A 138 11.08 47.04 28.83
N ASN A 139 12.33 46.70 28.49
CA ASN A 139 13.25 47.51 27.69
C ASN A 139 13.76 46.84 26.40
N SER A 140 13.32 45.60 26.13
CA SER A 140 13.71 44.85 24.93
C SER A 140 12.86 45.24 23.72
N VAL A 141 13.35 44.90 22.52
CA VAL A 141 12.56 44.96 21.29
C VAL A 141 11.32 44.07 21.49
N PRO A 142 10.10 44.57 21.19
CA PRO A 142 8.87 43.82 21.41
C PRO A 142 8.86 42.51 20.62
N ALA A 143 8.46 41.43 21.29
CA ALA A 143 8.28 40.11 20.69
C ALA A 143 6.85 39.63 20.89
N ILE A 144 6.31 38.87 19.94
CA ILE A 144 5.00 38.23 20.08
C ILE A 144 5.18 36.98 20.95
N LYS A 145 4.36 36.84 22.01
CA LYS A 145 4.22 35.61 22.76
C LYS A 145 3.53 34.55 21.89
N ARG A 146 4.20 33.43 21.65
CA ARG A 146 3.61 32.25 21.00
C ARG A 146 3.31 31.22 22.07
N PHE A 147 2.05 31.14 22.49
CA PHE A 147 1.60 30.22 23.53
C PHE A 147 1.62 28.77 23.04
N LEU A 148 2.13 27.87 23.87
CA LEU A 148 2.17 26.44 23.56
C LEU A 148 0.76 25.87 23.33
N SER A 149 -0.22 26.37 24.08
CA SER A 149 -1.65 26.03 23.96
C SER A 149 -2.27 26.42 22.62
N GLU A 150 -1.71 27.42 21.93
CA GLU A 150 -2.21 27.92 20.64
C GLU A 150 -1.41 27.40 19.44
N VAL A 151 -0.33 26.65 19.69
CA VAL A 151 0.51 26.09 18.62
C VAL A 151 -0.15 24.85 18.03
N LYS A 152 -0.19 24.78 16.70
CA LYS A 152 -0.66 23.60 15.97
C LYS A 152 0.06 22.35 16.50
N GLN A 153 -0.73 21.35 16.88
CA GLN A 153 -0.19 20.08 17.36
C GLN A 153 0.61 19.39 16.24
N GLY A 154 1.73 18.79 16.65
CA GLY A 154 2.68 18.14 15.77
C GLY A 154 3.71 19.06 15.11
N SER A 155 4.56 18.46 14.28
CA SER A 155 5.69 19.10 13.59
C SER A 155 5.81 18.58 12.16
N VAL A 156 6.25 19.45 11.26
CA VAL A 156 6.49 19.08 9.87
C VAL A 156 7.79 18.28 9.80
N ALA A 157 7.76 17.13 9.12
CA ALA A 157 8.94 16.32 8.91
C ALA A 157 9.96 17.04 8.00
N LYS A 158 11.24 16.96 8.39
CA LYS A 158 12.35 17.35 7.53
C LYS A 158 12.67 16.25 6.52
N THR A 159 13.47 16.57 5.52
CA THR A 159 13.94 15.61 4.51
C THR A 159 15.26 14.92 4.87
N ILE A 160 15.90 15.27 5.98
CA ILE A 160 17.09 14.57 6.47
C ILE A 160 16.66 13.88 7.76
N TRP A 161 16.73 12.55 7.77
CA TRP A 161 16.39 11.72 8.90
C TRP A 161 17.65 11.09 9.45
N PHE A 162 18.01 11.49 10.67
CA PHE A 162 19.20 11.00 11.35
C PHE A 162 18.94 9.63 11.96
N ARG A 163 19.99 8.81 12.06
CA ARG A 163 19.91 7.47 12.67
C ARG A 163 19.34 7.48 14.08
N GLY A 164 19.63 8.53 14.85
CA GLY A 164 19.12 8.68 16.21
C GLY A 164 17.59 8.80 16.26
N GLU A 165 16.96 9.25 15.17
CA GLU A 165 15.53 9.46 15.06
C GLU A 165 14.78 8.25 14.47
N VAL A 166 15.38 7.56 13.49
CA VAL A 166 14.71 6.54 12.68
C VAL A 166 15.43 5.19 12.62
N GLY A 167 16.54 5.04 13.34
CA GLY A 167 17.38 3.84 13.34
C GLY A 167 18.35 3.76 12.17
N ASP A 168 19.17 2.71 12.16
CA ASP A 168 20.21 2.44 11.15
C ASP A 168 20.32 0.95 10.81
N ASN A 169 21.28 0.60 9.94
CA ASN A 169 21.51 -0.79 9.54
C ASN A 169 21.99 -1.70 10.69
N GLN A 170 22.68 -1.16 11.70
CA GLN A 170 23.13 -1.96 12.84
C GLN A 170 21.95 -2.33 13.76
N GLU A 171 21.02 -1.38 13.96
CA GLU A 171 19.77 -1.61 14.67
C GLU A 171 18.93 -2.67 13.96
N ALA A 172 18.72 -2.55 12.64
CA ALA A 172 17.97 -3.51 11.85
C ALA A 172 18.53 -4.95 11.93
N LYS A 173 19.87 -5.08 11.94
CA LYS A 173 20.54 -6.38 12.10
C LYS A 173 20.31 -6.98 13.49
N LYS A 174 20.33 -6.16 14.54
CA LYS A 174 20.03 -6.61 15.92
C LYS A 174 18.57 -7.03 16.06
N GLU A 175 17.65 -6.28 15.46
CA GLU A 175 16.23 -6.65 15.42
C GLU A 175 16.04 -8.03 14.76
N THR A 176 16.70 -8.28 13.63
CA THR A 176 16.59 -9.57 12.92
C THR A 176 17.16 -10.73 13.73
N LEU A 177 18.34 -10.54 14.33
CA LEU A 177 18.96 -11.54 15.21
C LEU A 177 18.09 -11.93 16.40
N SER A 178 17.22 -11.03 16.88
CA SER A 178 16.36 -11.31 18.03
C SER A 178 15.27 -12.35 17.72
N PHE A 179 14.84 -12.47 16.46
CA PHE A 179 13.81 -13.42 16.05
C PHE A 179 14.30 -14.52 15.10
N ASN A 180 15.45 -14.37 14.44
CA ASN A 180 16.09 -15.43 13.67
C ASN A 180 17.63 -15.34 13.78
N ALA A 181 18.20 -16.19 14.63
CA ALA A 181 19.65 -16.19 14.89
C ALA A 181 20.45 -16.99 13.84
N ASP A 182 19.80 -17.94 13.18
CA ASP A 182 20.46 -18.93 12.31
C ASP A 182 20.52 -18.48 10.85
N ASP A 183 19.55 -17.67 10.39
CA ASP A 183 19.50 -17.12 9.03
C ASP A 183 19.17 -15.63 9.06
N VAL A 184 20.22 -14.80 9.08
CA VAL A 184 20.08 -13.35 9.14
C VAL A 184 19.96 -12.82 7.73
N PHE A 185 18.75 -12.39 7.36
CA PHE A 185 18.52 -11.63 6.13
C PHE A 185 19.58 -10.53 5.98
N ALA A 186 20.19 -10.43 4.80
CA ALA A 186 21.43 -9.68 4.63
C ALA A 186 21.28 -8.17 4.95
N THR A 187 20.12 -7.57 4.65
CA THR A 187 19.94 -6.10 4.73
C THR A 187 18.51 -5.68 5.15
N PRO A 188 18.03 -6.10 6.34
CA PRO A 188 16.74 -5.64 6.87
C PRO A 188 16.73 -4.12 7.03
N LYS A 189 15.55 -3.52 6.93
CA LYS A 189 15.33 -2.12 7.30
C LYS A 189 14.92 -2.05 8.78
N PRO A 190 15.34 -1.02 9.54
CA PRO A 190 14.97 -0.89 10.94
C PRO A 190 13.50 -0.52 11.09
N GLU A 191 12.82 -1.06 12.09
CA GLU A 191 11.38 -0.83 12.28
C GLU A 191 11.03 0.65 12.46
N ARG A 192 11.88 1.43 13.13
CA ARG A 192 11.68 2.87 13.35
C ARG A 192 11.67 3.70 12.06
N LEU A 193 12.36 3.24 11.02
CA LEU A 193 12.33 3.90 9.72
C LEU A 193 10.96 3.71 9.07
N LEU A 194 10.45 2.48 9.07
CA LEU A 194 9.13 2.18 8.55
C LEU A 194 8.05 2.87 9.38
N GLN A 195 8.20 2.91 10.71
CA GLN A 195 7.29 3.64 11.59
C GLN A 195 7.19 5.12 11.19
N ARG A 196 8.33 5.76 10.89
CA ARG A 196 8.35 7.15 10.41
C ARG A 196 7.62 7.30 9.08
N ILE A 197 7.86 6.40 8.12
CA ILE A 197 7.20 6.41 6.81
C ILE A 197 5.68 6.25 6.98
N LEU A 198 5.24 5.24 7.74
CA LEU A 198 3.83 4.96 7.95
C LEU A 198 3.12 6.06 8.73
N ALA A 199 3.75 6.62 9.75
CA ALA A 199 3.18 7.74 10.51
C ALA A 199 2.93 8.96 9.62
N LEU A 200 3.79 9.23 8.63
CA LEU A 200 3.65 10.34 7.70
C LEU A 200 2.61 10.08 6.60
N ALA A 201 2.47 8.82 6.16
CA ALA A 201 1.68 8.49 4.98
C ALA A 201 0.30 7.86 5.28
N THR A 202 0.07 7.35 6.48
CA THR A 202 -1.10 6.53 6.82
C THR A 202 -1.67 6.85 8.20
N ASN A 203 -2.94 6.54 8.38
CA ASN A 203 -3.65 6.49 9.66
C ASN A 203 -3.92 5.03 10.05
N GLU A 204 -4.44 4.83 11.27
CA GLU A 204 -4.91 3.50 11.69
C GLU A 204 -6.05 3.02 10.77
N GLY A 205 -6.05 1.72 10.46
CA GLY A 205 -7.00 1.10 9.55
C GLY A 205 -6.69 1.26 8.05
N ASP A 206 -5.76 2.14 7.67
CA ASP A 206 -5.36 2.31 6.26
C ASP A 206 -4.68 1.05 5.71
N TRP A 207 -4.75 0.90 4.39
CA TRP A 207 -4.10 -0.18 3.64
C TRP A 207 -2.70 0.18 3.19
N LEU A 208 -1.80 -0.79 3.31
CA LEU A 208 -0.42 -0.71 2.88
C LEU A 208 -0.10 -1.84 1.89
N LEU A 209 0.72 -1.55 0.89
CA LEU A 209 1.32 -2.56 0.01
C LEU A 209 2.84 -2.45 0.10
N ASP A 210 3.48 -3.58 0.36
CA ASP A 210 4.91 -3.77 0.14
C ASP A 210 5.12 -4.91 -0.84
N SER A 211 5.55 -4.58 -2.07
CA SER A 211 5.79 -5.58 -3.11
C SER A 211 7.19 -6.19 -3.08
N PHE A 212 8.02 -5.81 -2.11
CA PHE A 212 9.38 -6.29 -1.88
C PHE A 212 9.61 -6.49 -0.37
N LEU A 213 8.78 -7.35 0.22
CA LEU A 213 8.59 -7.46 1.67
C LEU A 213 9.88 -7.84 2.44
N GLY A 214 10.79 -8.57 1.79
CA GLY A 214 12.09 -8.98 2.30
C GLY A 214 12.00 -9.79 3.58
N SER A 215 12.38 -9.17 4.70
CA SER A 215 12.33 -9.78 6.03
C SER A 215 11.01 -9.56 6.77
N GLY A 216 9.99 -8.99 6.12
CA GLY A 216 8.69 -8.73 6.74
C GLY A 216 8.61 -7.47 7.60
N THR A 217 9.64 -6.60 7.61
CA THR A 217 9.67 -5.41 8.48
C THR A 217 8.45 -4.51 8.28
N THR A 218 8.09 -4.23 7.03
CA THR A 218 6.97 -3.33 6.72
C THR A 218 5.64 -3.87 7.25
N ALA A 219 5.37 -5.17 7.06
CA ALA A 219 4.18 -5.83 7.60
C ALA A 219 4.19 -5.90 9.13
N ALA A 220 5.33 -6.19 9.75
CA ALA A 220 5.48 -6.21 11.21
C ALA A 220 5.14 -4.84 11.82
N VAL A 221 5.70 -3.77 11.26
CA VAL A 221 5.45 -2.39 11.71
C VAL A 221 4.00 -1.98 11.45
N ALA A 222 3.45 -2.30 10.27
CA ALA A 222 2.06 -2.04 9.94
C ALA A 222 1.10 -2.72 10.94
N GLN A 223 1.36 -3.98 11.27
CA GLN A 223 0.58 -4.75 12.25
C GLN A 223 0.64 -4.09 13.64
N LYS A 224 1.85 -3.78 14.15
CA LYS A 224 2.06 -3.12 15.44
C LYS A 224 1.41 -1.73 15.50
N MET A 225 1.23 -1.10 14.35
CA MET A 225 0.60 0.20 14.19
C MET A 225 -0.90 0.08 13.81
N ASN A 226 -1.54 -1.08 13.83
CA ASN A 226 -2.97 -1.23 13.46
C ASN A 226 -3.30 -0.77 12.02
N ARG A 227 -2.43 -1.08 11.05
CA ARG A 227 -2.69 -0.89 9.61
C ARG A 227 -3.00 -2.25 8.97
N THR A 228 -3.80 -2.22 7.92
CA THR A 228 -4.00 -3.41 7.08
C THR A 228 -2.88 -3.45 6.04
N TRP A 229 -2.32 -4.62 5.76
CA TRP A 229 -1.18 -4.73 4.85
C TRP A 229 -1.31 -5.90 3.89
N ILE A 230 -0.70 -5.71 2.71
CA ILE A 230 -0.42 -6.76 1.73
C ILE A 230 1.08 -6.76 1.53
N GLY A 231 1.71 -7.89 1.76
CA GLY A 231 3.13 -8.09 1.53
C GLY A 231 3.34 -9.12 0.43
N ILE A 232 4.28 -8.86 -0.49
CA ILE A 232 4.65 -9.78 -1.56
C ILE A 232 6.16 -9.97 -1.51
N GLU A 233 6.60 -11.22 -1.60
CA GLU A 233 8.01 -11.59 -1.72
C GLU A 233 8.15 -12.80 -2.63
N LEU A 234 9.33 -12.97 -3.22
CA LEU A 234 9.65 -14.04 -4.15
C LEU A 234 10.53 -15.11 -3.50
N GLY A 235 10.22 -16.37 -3.79
CA GLY A 235 11.01 -17.52 -3.37
C GLY A 235 10.89 -17.82 -1.87
N ASP A 236 11.82 -18.65 -1.40
CA ASP A 236 11.77 -19.29 -0.09
C ASP A 236 11.87 -18.30 1.08
N HIS A 237 12.18 -17.02 0.83
CA HIS A 237 12.19 -15.96 1.83
C HIS A 237 10.82 -15.76 2.49
N CYS A 238 9.74 -16.04 1.76
CA CYS A 238 8.39 -16.03 2.34
C CYS A 238 8.28 -16.99 3.53
N ASP A 239 8.72 -18.24 3.36
CA ASP A 239 8.59 -19.30 4.36
C ASP A 239 9.68 -19.25 5.43
N THR A 240 10.89 -18.86 5.05
CA THR A 240 12.06 -18.87 5.94
C THR A 240 12.14 -17.62 6.83
N HIS A 241 11.68 -16.46 6.35
CA HIS A 241 11.84 -15.18 7.04
C HIS A 241 10.50 -14.50 7.36
N CYS A 242 9.66 -14.28 6.35
CA CYS A 242 8.43 -13.50 6.53
C CYS A 242 7.43 -14.22 7.42
N LEU A 243 7.11 -15.48 7.10
CA LEU A 243 6.09 -16.27 7.80
C LEU A 243 6.44 -16.45 9.29
N PRO A 244 7.65 -16.91 9.69
CA PRO A 244 7.99 -17.08 11.09
C PRO A 244 8.01 -15.76 11.87
N ARG A 245 8.49 -14.68 11.25
CA ARG A 245 8.47 -13.35 11.89
C ARG A 245 7.04 -12.88 12.12
N LEU A 246 6.18 -12.95 11.11
CA LEU A 246 4.81 -12.45 11.19
C LEU A 246 3.95 -13.27 12.14
N GLN A 247 4.20 -14.58 12.27
CA GLN A 247 3.64 -15.40 13.34
C GLN A 247 4.04 -14.85 14.71
N LYS A 248 5.34 -14.61 14.95
CA LYS A 248 5.82 -14.03 16.21
C LYS A 248 5.22 -12.65 16.51
N VAL A 249 5.04 -11.82 15.49
CA VAL A 249 4.35 -10.52 15.62
C VAL A 249 2.91 -10.72 16.08
N CYS A 250 2.16 -11.62 15.43
CA CYS A 250 0.78 -11.92 15.79
C CYS A 250 0.67 -12.54 17.18
N ASP A 251 1.62 -13.41 17.55
CA ASP A 251 1.68 -14.04 18.87
C ASP A 251 2.17 -13.09 19.97
N GLY A 252 2.64 -11.89 19.60
CA GLY A 252 3.18 -10.92 20.54
C GLY A 252 4.54 -11.30 21.11
N THR A 253 5.26 -12.21 20.47
CA THR A 253 6.61 -12.64 20.89
C THR A 253 7.73 -11.89 20.16
N ASP A 254 7.40 -11.16 19.09
CA ASP A 254 8.31 -10.19 18.46
C ASP A 254 8.34 -8.88 19.27
N GLN A 255 9.22 -8.83 20.27
CA GLN A 255 9.38 -7.70 21.19
C GLN A 255 10.49 -6.71 20.74
N GLY A 256 11.01 -6.85 19.52
CA GLY A 256 12.00 -5.93 18.95
C GLY A 256 11.40 -4.63 18.40
N GLY A 257 12.28 -3.71 18.02
CA GLY A 257 11.93 -2.50 17.26
C GLY A 257 10.94 -1.60 17.98
N ILE A 258 9.76 -1.40 17.39
CA ILE A 258 8.75 -0.45 17.91
C ILE A 258 7.76 -1.05 18.90
N SER A 259 7.90 -2.33 19.27
CA SER A 259 6.92 -3.05 20.10
C SER A 259 6.67 -2.35 21.45
N GLU A 260 7.70 -1.85 22.12
CA GLU A 260 7.55 -1.10 23.38
C GLU A 260 6.79 0.22 23.17
N ALA A 261 7.17 1.00 22.16
CA ALA A 261 6.54 2.28 21.85
C ALA A 261 5.07 2.11 21.41
N ALA A 262 4.73 0.99 20.78
CA ALA A 262 3.37 0.63 20.39
C ALA A 262 2.58 -0.08 21.51
N ALA A 263 3.22 -0.38 22.66
CA ALA A 263 2.66 -1.23 23.70
C ALA A 263 2.10 -2.57 23.16
N TRP A 264 2.80 -3.16 22.19
CA TRP A 264 2.32 -4.30 21.41
C TRP A 264 2.32 -5.60 22.24
N LYS A 265 1.18 -6.28 22.27
CA LYS A 265 0.97 -7.54 23.02
C LYS A 265 0.58 -8.72 22.13
N GLY A 266 0.72 -8.57 20.81
CA GLY A 266 0.17 -9.51 19.84
C GLY A 266 -1.28 -9.22 19.49
N GLY A 267 -1.79 -9.96 18.51
CA GLY A 267 -3.15 -9.86 17.98
C GLY A 267 -3.21 -9.77 16.46
N GLY A 268 -4.42 -9.98 15.95
CA GLY A 268 -4.70 -10.07 14.52
C GLY A 268 -4.22 -11.38 13.91
N GLY A 269 -4.08 -11.39 12.60
CA GLY A 269 -3.62 -12.54 11.83
C GLY A 269 -3.47 -12.15 10.37
N PHE A 270 -2.91 -13.05 9.59
CA PHE A 270 -2.74 -12.87 8.16
C PHE A 270 -3.15 -14.13 7.42
N LYS A 271 -3.40 -13.99 6.13
CA LYS A 271 -3.58 -15.11 5.22
C LYS A 271 -2.32 -15.21 4.37
N TYR A 272 -1.80 -16.43 4.26
CA TYR A 272 -0.65 -16.75 3.42
C TYR A 272 -1.16 -17.33 2.10
N TYR A 273 -0.63 -16.81 0.99
CA TYR A 273 -1.01 -17.21 -0.36
C TYR A 273 0.23 -17.41 -1.21
N GLU A 274 0.21 -18.45 -2.03
CA GLU A 274 1.21 -18.70 -3.06
C GLU A 274 0.60 -18.49 -4.44
N LEU A 275 1.40 -17.98 -5.37
CA LEU A 275 0.98 -17.88 -6.75
C LEU A 275 1.04 -19.26 -7.40
N ALA A 276 -0.11 -19.83 -7.71
CA ALA A 276 -0.19 -21.10 -8.41
C ALA A 276 0.31 -20.95 -9.87
N PRO A 277 0.79 -22.04 -10.48
CA PRO A 277 1.11 -22.06 -11.90
C PRO A 277 -0.06 -21.63 -12.79
N SER A 278 0.22 -21.31 -14.06
CA SER A 278 -0.84 -21.04 -15.03
C SER A 278 -1.79 -22.25 -15.10
N LEU A 279 -3.09 -21.98 -14.88
CA LEU A 279 -4.11 -23.02 -14.85
C LEU A 279 -4.29 -23.70 -16.22
N LEU A 280 -4.21 -22.91 -17.30
CA LEU A 280 -4.32 -23.40 -18.66
C LEU A 280 -3.00 -23.19 -19.41
N ASN A 281 -2.58 -24.21 -20.15
CA ASN A 281 -1.44 -24.17 -21.08
C ASN A 281 -1.89 -24.65 -22.46
N GLN A 282 -1.17 -24.25 -23.51
CA GLN A 282 -1.39 -24.79 -24.85
C GLN A 282 -0.62 -26.11 -25.00
N ASP A 283 -1.28 -27.12 -25.56
CA ASP A 283 -0.59 -28.35 -26.00
C ASP A 283 0.17 -28.13 -27.31
N GLU A 284 0.89 -29.15 -27.80
CA GLU A 284 1.67 -29.12 -29.05
C GLU A 284 0.83 -28.79 -30.30
N HIS A 285 -0.50 -28.82 -30.18
CA HIS A 285 -1.45 -28.53 -31.24
C HIS A 285 -2.19 -27.20 -31.03
N GLY A 286 -1.79 -26.38 -30.05
CA GLY A 286 -2.38 -25.08 -29.75
C GLY A 286 -3.70 -25.15 -28.98
N ASN A 287 -4.09 -26.30 -28.42
CA ASN A 287 -5.32 -26.41 -27.66
C ASN A 287 -5.10 -26.06 -26.18
N TRP A 288 -6.03 -25.29 -25.61
CA TRP A 288 -6.04 -25.00 -24.18
C TRP A 288 -6.41 -26.24 -23.36
N VAL A 289 -5.47 -26.68 -22.52
CA VAL A 289 -5.64 -27.80 -21.59
C VAL A 289 -5.29 -27.38 -20.17
N ILE A 290 -5.88 -28.05 -19.19
CA ILE A 290 -5.53 -27.86 -17.77
C ILE A 290 -4.07 -28.27 -17.58
N SER A 291 -3.28 -27.41 -16.94
CA SER A 291 -1.88 -27.68 -16.65
C SER A 291 -1.72 -28.97 -15.85
N LYS A 292 -0.70 -29.76 -16.20
CA LYS A 292 -0.37 -31.02 -15.50
C LYS A 292 0.12 -30.79 -14.07
N GLU A 293 0.51 -29.56 -13.73
CA GLU A 293 0.95 -29.16 -12.40
C GLU A 293 -0.20 -29.05 -11.40
N TYR A 294 -1.45 -28.95 -11.88
CA TYR A 294 -2.62 -28.90 -11.02
C TYR A 294 -3.05 -30.30 -10.60
N ASN A 295 -3.02 -30.55 -9.29
CA ASN A 295 -3.75 -31.66 -8.71
C ASN A 295 -5.26 -31.33 -8.56
N ALA A 296 -6.05 -32.31 -8.10
CA ALA A 296 -7.50 -32.15 -7.98
C ALA A 296 -7.92 -31.03 -7.02
N ASP A 297 -7.21 -30.89 -5.90
CA ASP A 297 -7.52 -29.89 -4.87
C ASP A 297 -7.15 -28.48 -5.33
N MET A 298 -6.00 -28.31 -5.99
CA MET A 298 -5.61 -27.05 -6.61
C MET A 298 -6.61 -26.61 -7.67
N LEU A 299 -7.08 -27.56 -8.50
CA LEU A 299 -8.07 -27.27 -9.53
C LEU A 299 -9.41 -26.87 -8.91
N ALA A 300 -9.86 -27.59 -7.88
CA ALA A 300 -11.09 -27.27 -7.15
C ALA A 300 -11.00 -25.90 -6.47
N ALA A 301 -9.87 -25.58 -5.84
CA ALA A 301 -9.62 -24.28 -5.23
C ALA A 301 -9.61 -23.14 -6.26
N ALA A 302 -8.96 -23.35 -7.41
CA ALA A 302 -8.94 -22.40 -8.51
C ALA A 302 -10.35 -22.16 -9.08
N MET A 303 -11.14 -23.22 -9.27
CA MET A 303 -12.53 -23.10 -9.75
C MET A 303 -13.44 -22.43 -8.74
N ALA A 304 -13.29 -22.74 -7.46
CA ALA A 304 -14.01 -22.03 -6.42
C ALA A 304 -13.72 -20.53 -6.50
N LYS A 305 -12.44 -20.15 -6.54
CA LYS A 305 -12.03 -18.75 -6.60
C LYS A 305 -12.53 -18.02 -7.85
N GLN A 306 -12.43 -18.64 -9.02
CA GLN A 306 -12.83 -18.06 -10.32
C GLN A 306 -14.36 -17.87 -10.45
N GLU A 307 -15.14 -18.65 -9.72
CA GLU A 307 -16.61 -18.58 -9.73
C GLU A 307 -17.18 -17.86 -8.49
N GLY A 308 -16.32 -17.28 -7.63
CA GLY A 308 -16.76 -16.53 -6.45
C GLY A 308 -17.15 -17.38 -5.24
N PHE A 309 -16.73 -18.64 -5.20
CA PHE A 309 -16.91 -19.55 -4.08
C PHE A 309 -15.68 -19.54 -3.16
N THR A 310 -15.90 -19.86 -1.89
CA THR A 310 -14.86 -20.17 -0.90
C THR A 310 -14.52 -21.65 -0.97
N TYR A 311 -13.27 -21.98 -1.29
CA TYR A 311 -12.79 -23.36 -1.23
C TYR A 311 -12.74 -23.84 0.22
N SER A 312 -13.51 -24.87 0.54
CA SER A 312 -13.62 -25.45 1.88
C SER A 312 -14.22 -26.85 1.73
N PRO A 313 -13.39 -27.85 1.39
CA PRO A 313 -13.90 -29.18 1.10
C PRO A 313 -14.46 -29.87 2.36
N SER A 314 -15.65 -30.44 2.23
CA SER A 314 -16.29 -31.24 3.27
C SER A 314 -15.52 -32.54 3.50
N GLN A 315 -15.31 -32.91 4.77
CA GLN A 315 -14.68 -34.18 5.13
C GLN A 315 -15.57 -35.40 4.86
N GLY A 316 -16.90 -35.21 4.77
CA GLY A 316 -17.88 -36.30 4.62
C GLY A 316 -18.59 -36.34 3.26
N VAL A 317 -18.57 -35.26 2.49
CA VAL A 317 -19.32 -35.14 1.23
C VAL A 317 -18.38 -34.71 0.11
N TYR A 318 -18.01 -35.67 -0.75
CA TYR A 318 -16.95 -35.48 -1.75
C TYR A 318 -17.20 -34.36 -2.76
N TRP A 319 -18.47 -34.06 -3.05
CA TRP A 319 -18.85 -33.04 -4.03
C TRP A 319 -19.01 -31.64 -3.43
N LYS A 320 -19.06 -31.51 -2.10
CA LYS A 320 -19.06 -30.20 -1.43
C LYS A 320 -17.61 -29.74 -1.26
N GLN A 321 -17.01 -29.24 -2.34
CA GLN A 321 -15.61 -28.77 -2.34
C GLN A 321 -15.46 -27.30 -1.92
N GLY A 322 -16.54 -26.53 -1.99
CA GLY A 322 -16.59 -25.13 -1.57
C GLY A 322 -18.02 -24.59 -1.60
N TYR A 323 -18.19 -23.36 -1.13
CA TYR A 323 -19.50 -22.72 -1.00
C TYR A 323 -19.46 -21.21 -1.28
N SER A 324 -20.53 -20.64 -1.83
CA SER A 324 -20.72 -19.19 -1.96
C SER A 324 -21.66 -18.64 -0.88
N THR A 325 -22.64 -19.45 -0.48
CA THR A 325 -23.60 -19.25 0.61
C THR A 325 -23.83 -20.58 1.33
N GLU A 326 -24.63 -20.60 2.40
CA GLU A 326 -24.90 -21.82 3.18
C GLU A 326 -25.53 -22.96 2.37
N LYS A 327 -26.18 -22.66 1.24
CA LYS A 327 -26.91 -23.62 0.40
C LYS A 327 -26.38 -23.71 -1.04
N ASP A 328 -25.30 -23.02 -1.39
CA ASP A 328 -24.77 -23.00 -2.76
C ASP A 328 -23.34 -23.51 -2.79
N PHE A 329 -23.14 -24.64 -3.47
CA PHE A 329 -21.90 -25.42 -3.46
C PHE A 329 -21.24 -25.51 -4.83
N ILE A 330 -19.94 -25.81 -4.85
CA ILE A 330 -19.18 -26.07 -6.07
C ILE A 330 -18.52 -27.46 -6.02
N PHE A 331 -18.59 -28.17 -7.14
CA PHE A 331 -17.90 -29.43 -7.39
C PHE A 331 -17.07 -29.36 -8.67
N THR A 332 -15.79 -29.71 -8.57
CA THR A 332 -14.84 -29.68 -9.66
C THR A 332 -14.29 -31.08 -9.94
N THR A 333 -14.32 -31.52 -11.20
CA THR A 333 -13.83 -32.83 -11.59
C THR A 333 -13.18 -32.86 -12.98
N THR A 334 -12.06 -33.57 -13.10
CA THR A 334 -11.42 -33.85 -14.39
C THR A 334 -12.04 -35.04 -15.12
N ASN A 335 -12.86 -35.85 -14.42
CA ASN A 335 -13.53 -37.00 -14.97
C ASN A 335 -14.67 -36.60 -15.92
N PHE A 336 -15.02 -37.52 -16.82
CA PHE A 336 -16.20 -37.36 -17.66
C PHE A 336 -17.47 -37.48 -16.81
N LEU A 337 -18.23 -36.39 -16.70
CA LEU A 337 -19.46 -36.38 -15.91
C LEU A 337 -20.59 -37.09 -16.66
N THR A 338 -21.05 -38.21 -16.10
CA THR A 338 -22.17 -39.01 -16.61
C THR A 338 -23.50 -38.62 -15.95
N VAL A 339 -24.61 -38.95 -16.61
CA VAL A 339 -25.97 -38.73 -16.06
C VAL A 339 -26.14 -39.45 -14.72
N LYS A 340 -25.67 -40.70 -14.61
CA LYS A 340 -25.76 -41.51 -13.39
C LYS A 340 -25.01 -40.88 -12.21
N GLN A 341 -23.87 -40.24 -12.45
CA GLN A 341 -23.14 -39.52 -11.40
C GLN A 341 -23.90 -38.26 -10.97
N LEU A 342 -24.46 -37.53 -11.92
CA LEU A 342 -25.24 -36.33 -11.61
C LEU A 342 -26.51 -36.65 -10.82
N ASP A 343 -27.18 -37.75 -11.15
CA ASP A 343 -28.36 -38.25 -10.43
C ASP A 343 -28.02 -38.59 -8.99
N ARG A 344 -26.93 -39.32 -8.76
CA ARG A 344 -26.47 -39.65 -7.41
C ARG A 344 -26.16 -38.41 -6.58
N ILE A 345 -25.51 -37.40 -7.17
CA ILE A 345 -25.22 -36.15 -6.47
C ILE A 345 -26.54 -35.46 -6.08
N HIS A 346 -27.51 -35.39 -7.00
CA HIS A 346 -28.81 -34.79 -6.71
C HIS A 346 -29.57 -35.55 -5.60
N GLU A 347 -29.51 -36.89 -5.57
CA GLU A 347 -30.12 -37.69 -4.49
C GLU A 347 -29.48 -37.42 -3.12
N GLU A 348 -28.20 -37.04 -3.08
CA GLU A 348 -27.47 -36.67 -1.87
C GLU A 348 -27.65 -35.18 -1.47
N MET A 349 -28.14 -34.32 -2.37
CA MET A 349 -28.37 -32.89 -2.13
C MET A 349 -29.63 -32.65 -1.27
N GLY A 350 -29.58 -31.62 -0.42
CA GLY A 350 -30.77 -31.11 0.26
C GLY A 350 -31.73 -30.41 -0.71
N GLU A 351 -33.03 -30.34 -0.36
CA GLU A 351 -34.09 -29.81 -1.23
C GLU A 351 -33.85 -28.36 -1.71
N ASP A 352 -33.21 -27.54 -0.90
CA ASP A 352 -32.90 -26.13 -1.20
C ASP A 352 -31.44 -25.90 -1.64
N GLU A 353 -30.66 -26.96 -1.88
CA GLU A 353 -29.26 -26.83 -2.24
C GLU A 353 -29.09 -26.57 -3.74
N HIS A 354 -28.14 -25.69 -4.06
CA HIS A 354 -27.67 -25.40 -5.41
C HIS A 354 -26.25 -25.92 -5.59
N LEU A 355 -25.94 -26.35 -6.82
CA LEU A 355 -24.63 -26.89 -7.15
C LEU A 355 -24.11 -26.39 -8.50
N LEU A 356 -22.91 -25.85 -8.50
CA LEU A 356 -22.11 -25.63 -9.70
C LEU A 356 -21.12 -26.78 -9.92
N VAL A 357 -21.27 -27.52 -11.02
CA VAL A 357 -20.34 -28.57 -11.43
C VAL A 357 -19.41 -28.06 -12.54
N CYS A 358 -18.14 -27.91 -12.20
CA CYS A 358 -17.05 -27.59 -13.11
C CYS A 358 -16.39 -28.88 -13.59
N CYS A 359 -16.47 -29.21 -14.88
CA CYS A 359 -15.89 -30.46 -15.39
C CYS A 359 -15.15 -30.30 -16.72
N ARG A 360 -14.28 -31.25 -17.05
CA ARG A 360 -13.57 -31.24 -18.35
C ARG A 360 -14.53 -31.52 -19.51
N LYS A 361 -15.38 -32.53 -19.35
CA LYS A 361 -16.38 -32.98 -20.33
C LYS A 361 -17.57 -33.62 -19.60
N PHE A 362 -18.75 -33.58 -20.20
CA PHE A 362 -19.97 -34.17 -19.66
C PHE A 362 -20.89 -34.69 -20.78
N SER A 363 -21.77 -35.65 -20.48
CA SER A 363 -22.79 -36.16 -21.41
C SER A 363 -23.82 -35.08 -21.73
N ALA A 364 -24.23 -34.90 -23.00
CA ALA A 364 -25.19 -33.87 -23.39
C ALA A 364 -26.47 -33.79 -22.52
N PRO A 365 -27.08 -34.92 -22.06
CA PRO A 365 -28.25 -34.90 -21.19
C PRO A 365 -28.00 -34.36 -19.77
N CYS A 366 -26.75 -34.19 -19.34
CA CYS A 366 -26.43 -33.53 -18.06
C CYS A 366 -26.71 -32.03 -18.11
N ARG A 367 -26.75 -31.42 -19.31
CA ARG A 367 -27.04 -29.99 -19.46
C ARG A 367 -28.50 -29.73 -19.10
N ASN A 368 -28.72 -28.86 -18.11
CA ASN A 368 -30.06 -28.45 -17.64
C ASN A 368 -30.93 -29.62 -17.17
N ARG A 369 -30.32 -30.71 -16.69
CA ARG A 369 -31.05 -31.88 -16.19
C ARG A 369 -31.87 -31.54 -14.94
N TYR A 370 -31.29 -30.73 -14.06
CA TYR A 370 -31.91 -30.28 -12.82
C TYR A 370 -31.84 -28.76 -12.73
N PRO A 371 -32.89 -28.08 -12.24
CA PRO A 371 -32.94 -26.62 -12.19
C PRO A 371 -31.94 -26.03 -11.16
N ASN A 372 -31.59 -26.81 -10.14
CA ASN A 372 -30.66 -26.43 -9.06
C ASN A 372 -29.21 -26.89 -9.31
N ILE A 373 -28.90 -27.54 -10.44
CA ILE A 373 -27.53 -27.94 -10.78
C ILE A 373 -27.08 -27.34 -12.10
N GLN A 374 -26.03 -26.51 -12.06
CA GLN A 374 -25.40 -25.93 -13.24
C GLN A 374 -24.13 -26.71 -13.62
N VAL A 375 -23.95 -27.06 -14.89
CA VAL A 375 -22.74 -27.78 -15.37
C VAL A 375 -21.96 -26.92 -16.36
N LYS A 376 -20.70 -26.60 -16.04
CA LYS A 376 -19.78 -25.78 -16.87
C LYS A 376 -18.53 -26.55 -17.29
N LYS A 377 -17.93 -26.17 -18.43
CA LYS A 377 -16.66 -26.74 -18.94
C LYS A 377 -15.47 -25.84 -18.61
N ILE A 378 -14.41 -26.43 -18.05
CA ILE A 378 -13.25 -25.70 -17.52
C ILE A 378 -12.38 -25.05 -18.61
N PRO A 379 -12.33 -25.57 -19.85
CA PRO A 379 -11.97 -24.74 -21.01
C PRO A 379 -12.64 -23.38 -21.08
N GLN A 380 -13.93 -23.50 -21.38
CA GLN A 380 -14.77 -22.45 -21.93
C GLN A 380 -15.20 -21.43 -20.89
N MET A 381 -15.24 -21.79 -19.61
CA MET A 381 -15.61 -20.85 -18.56
C MET A 381 -14.52 -19.83 -18.24
N LEU A 382 -13.26 -20.17 -18.53
CA LEU A 382 -12.10 -19.32 -18.25
C LEU A 382 -11.68 -18.49 -19.47
N MET A 383 -11.97 -18.99 -20.68
CA MET A 383 -11.72 -18.26 -21.92
C MET A 383 -12.51 -16.95 -21.92
N GLY A 384 -11.78 -15.82 -21.99
CA GLY A 384 -12.35 -14.46 -21.96
C GLY A 384 -12.44 -13.81 -20.57
N ARG A 385 -12.13 -14.54 -19.49
CA ARG A 385 -12.03 -13.97 -18.12
C ARG A 385 -10.58 -13.75 -17.65
N CYS A 386 -9.65 -14.54 -18.18
CA CYS A 386 -8.24 -14.45 -17.86
C CYS A 386 -7.42 -14.49 -19.16
N GLU A 387 -6.27 -13.83 -19.14
CA GLU A 387 -5.22 -14.00 -20.15
C GLU A 387 -4.28 -15.13 -19.71
N PHE A 388 -3.95 -16.04 -20.62
CA PHE A 388 -3.06 -17.18 -20.36
C PHE A 388 -1.92 -17.19 -21.38
N GLY A 389 -0.78 -17.76 -21.01
CA GLY A 389 0.35 -17.97 -21.93
C GLY A 389 1.11 -16.69 -22.33
N ARG A 390 1.03 -15.62 -21.53
CA ARG A 390 1.93 -14.47 -21.67
C ARG A 390 3.13 -14.62 -20.74
N GLU A 391 4.32 -14.53 -21.31
CA GLU A 391 5.57 -14.42 -20.55
C GLU A 391 5.89 -12.96 -20.19
N ASP A 392 5.34 -11.99 -20.92
CA ASP A 392 5.49 -10.57 -20.64
C ASP A 392 4.28 -10.01 -19.90
N TYR A 393 4.46 -9.57 -18.66
CA TYR A 393 3.51 -8.65 -18.02
C TYR A 393 3.74 -7.24 -18.58
N SER A 394 3.54 -7.07 -19.88
CA SER A 394 3.24 -5.78 -20.49
C SER A 394 1.86 -5.38 -19.99
N LEU A 395 1.77 -4.99 -18.71
CA LEU A 395 0.56 -4.45 -18.14
C LEU A 395 0.18 -3.27 -19.02
N ASN A 396 -0.91 -3.38 -19.78
CA ASN A 396 -1.61 -2.22 -20.28
C ASN A 396 -1.98 -1.41 -19.03
N ILE A 397 -1.18 -0.39 -18.69
CA ILE A 397 -1.52 0.59 -17.67
C ILE A 397 -2.67 1.38 -18.27
N VAL A 398 -3.88 0.84 -18.14
CA VAL A 398 -5.10 1.55 -18.52
C VAL A 398 -5.21 2.72 -17.54
N ASN A 399 -5.02 3.94 -18.03
CA ASN A 399 -5.31 5.10 -17.20
C ASN A 399 -6.79 5.05 -16.81
N LEU A 400 -7.11 5.27 -15.53
CA LEU A 400 -8.49 5.26 -15.02
C LEU A 400 -9.44 6.20 -15.80
N THR A 401 -8.90 7.18 -16.52
CA THR A 401 -9.65 8.05 -17.44
C THR A 401 -10.19 7.33 -18.67
N ASP A 402 -9.49 6.29 -19.15
CA ASP A 402 -9.85 5.58 -20.39
C ASP A 402 -11.02 4.60 -20.19
N LEU A 403 -11.32 4.23 -18.93
CA LEU A 403 -12.48 3.40 -18.57
C LEU A 403 -13.82 4.14 -18.73
N GLN A 404 -13.83 5.48 -18.73
CA GLN A 404 -15.05 6.27 -18.93
C GLN A 404 -15.39 6.47 -20.41
N THR A 405 -14.45 6.19 -21.31
CA THR A 405 -14.62 6.36 -22.77
C THR A 405 -14.48 5.07 -23.56
N ALA A 406 -14.16 3.95 -22.90
CA ALA A 406 -14.13 2.66 -23.57
C ALA A 406 -15.56 2.28 -24.02
N PRO A 407 -15.78 2.01 -25.32
CA PRO A 407 -17.06 1.49 -25.76
C PRO A 407 -17.34 0.18 -25.04
N GLU A 408 -18.59 0.00 -24.62
CA GLU A 408 -19.07 -1.21 -23.95
C GLU A 408 -18.65 -2.43 -24.77
N PHE A 409 -17.90 -3.36 -24.14
CA PHE A 409 -17.44 -4.55 -24.83
C PHE A 409 -18.65 -5.45 -25.13
N ILE A 410 -19.09 -5.42 -26.39
CA ILE A 410 -20.08 -6.36 -26.93
C ILE A 410 -19.28 -7.53 -27.50
N PRO A 411 -19.30 -8.71 -26.86
CA PRO A 411 -18.62 -9.88 -27.41
C PRO A 411 -19.20 -10.21 -28.79
N PRO A 412 -18.36 -10.58 -29.78
CA PRO A 412 -18.86 -11.02 -31.06
C PRO A 412 -19.75 -12.25 -30.84
N GLY A 413 -21.01 -12.13 -31.25
CA GLY A 413 -21.93 -13.26 -31.28
C GLY A 413 -21.38 -14.40 -32.15
N PRO A 414 -21.91 -15.62 -32.01
CA PRO A 414 -21.46 -16.76 -32.80
C PRO A 414 -21.52 -16.42 -34.29
N GLU A 415 -20.40 -16.60 -35.00
CA GLU A 415 -20.32 -16.40 -36.44
C GLU A 415 -21.46 -17.14 -37.14
N GLU A 416 -22.29 -16.40 -37.88
CA GLU A 416 -23.28 -17.00 -38.77
C GLU A 416 -22.52 -17.87 -39.77
N LYS A 417 -22.80 -19.18 -39.73
CA LYS A 417 -22.23 -20.12 -40.69
C LYS A 417 -22.52 -19.62 -42.11
N PRO A 418 -21.52 -19.52 -42.99
CA PRO A 418 -21.73 -19.05 -44.35
C PRO A 418 -22.76 -19.94 -45.04
N VAL A 419 -23.84 -19.32 -45.52
CA VAL A 419 -24.88 -19.97 -46.33
C VAL A 419 -24.20 -20.49 -47.59
N LYS A 420 -24.15 -21.82 -47.74
CA LYS A 420 -23.64 -22.46 -48.97
C LYS A 420 -24.41 -21.93 -50.18
N PRO A 421 -23.75 -21.39 -51.22
CA PRO A 421 -24.43 -20.98 -52.43
C PRO A 421 -25.11 -22.20 -53.07
N LYS A 422 -26.38 -22.06 -53.44
CA LYS A 422 -27.07 -23.07 -54.27
C LYS A 422 -26.32 -23.18 -55.60
N VAL A 423 -25.78 -24.36 -55.86
CA VAL A 423 -25.20 -24.74 -57.15
C VAL A 423 -26.30 -24.61 -58.21
N LYS A 424 -26.18 -23.60 -59.08
CA LYS A 424 -26.85 -23.60 -60.38
C LYS A 424 -25.94 -24.33 -61.35
N VAL A 425 -26.37 -25.53 -61.74
CA VAL A 425 -25.83 -26.21 -62.92
C VAL A 425 -26.30 -25.43 -64.14
N ASN A 426 -25.38 -25.04 -65.02
CA ASN A 426 -25.68 -25.03 -66.45
C ASN A 426 -24.43 -25.27 -67.30
N PRO A 427 -24.61 -25.90 -68.48
CA PRO A 427 -23.57 -26.61 -69.21
C PRO A 427 -22.94 -25.74 -70.30
N GLY A 428 -21.66 -25.98 -70.59
CA GLY A 428 -21.07 -25.59 -71.86
C GLY A 428 -19.69 -24.94 -71.75
N GLN A 429 -18.71 -25.61 -72.37
CA GLN A 429 -17.45 -25.08 -72.93
C GLN A 429 -16.46 -24.46 -71.93
N GLY A 430 -15.16 -24.74 -71.93
CA GLY A 430 -14.28 -25.40 -72.89
C GLY A 430 -12.87 -24.83 -72.68
N ALA A 431 -11.85 -25.68 -72.80
CA ALA A 431 -10.44 -25.37 -73.08
C ALA A 431 -9.58 -24.62 -72.03
N LEU A 432 -8.51 -25.32 -71.63
CA LEU A 432 -7.09 -24.91 -71.63
C LEU A 432 -6.74 -23.51 -71.07
N PHE A 433 -6.11 -23.48 -69.90
CA PHE A 433 -4.65 -23.28 -69.72
C PHE A 433 -4.28 -23.51 -68.25
#